data_AF-A0A927NU51-F1
#
_entry.id   AF-A0A927NU51-F1
#
_cell.length_a   1.000
_cell.length_b   1.000
_cell.length_c   1.000
_cell.angle_alpha   90.00
_cell.angle_beta   90.00
_cell.angle_gamma   90.00
#
_symmetry.space_group_name_H-M   'P 1'
#
loop_
_entity.id
_entity.type
_entity.pdbx_description
1 polymer ?
#
loop_
_entity_poly.entity_id
_entity_poly.type
_entity_poly.pdbx_seq_one_letter_code
_entity_poly.pdbx_strand_id
1 'polypeptide(L)'
;MEKVDLFAFIDEIQEALEDIPKKFGKRILSTEDYEELQEIVDDIRKAATNEFANSRNIVKERDTIIASANAQAEAIIRSANERAAEIVSENSVAKAAYEKAVKMVEQSRSKSMQIRQNAMEYATDVLEELESYFTEYLGYVRENKERLTGKPAQAPEAAAEQTEEN
;
A
#
# COMPACT_ATOMS: atom_id res chain seq x y z
N MET A 1 53.30 21.32 1.64
CA MET A 1 53.56 22.47 0.75
C MET A 1 53.01 23.67 1.48
N GLU A 2 53.90 24.50 2.00
CA GLU A 2 53.52 25.68 2.78
C GLU A 2 52.61 26.56 1.92
N LYS A 3 51.49 27.01 2.48
CA LYS A 3 50.55 27.88 1.77
C LYS A 3 51.25 29.23 1.65
N VAL A 4 51.95 29.44 0.53
CA VAL A 4 52.65 30.70 0.30
C VAL A 4 51.59 31.78 0.15
N ASP A 5 51.55 32.68 1.12
CA ASP A 5 50.52 33.71 1.21
C ASP A 5 50.85 34.81 0.19
N LEU A 6 49.90 35.11 -0.70
CA LEU A 6 50.00 36.25 -1.61
C LEU A 6 50.20 37.56 -0.84
N PHE A 7 49.69 37.66 0.39
CA PHE A 7 49.92 38.80 1.25
C PHE A 7 51.38 38.89 1.73
N ALA A 8 52.05 37.76 1.96
CA ALA A 8 53.47 37.77 2.35
C ALA A 8 54.36 38.34 1.23
N PHE A 9 54.09 38.02 -0.03
CA PHE A 9 54.81 38.63 -1.15
C PHE A 9 54.48 40.12 -1.35
N ILE A 10 53.26 40.55 -1.01
CA ILE A 10 52.90 41.98 -1.03
C ILE A 10 53.68 42.72 0.05
N ASP A 11 53.79 42.14 1.24
CA ASP A 11 54.58 42.68 2.35
C ASP A 11 56.07 42.74 1.96
N GLU A 12 56.59 41.71 1.28
CA GLU A 12 57.97 41.67 0.75
C GLU A 12 58.23 42.76 -0.30
N ILE A 13 57.29 43.01 -1.22
CA ILE A 13 57.37 44.15 -2.15
C ILE A 13 57.37 45.49 -1.38
N GLN A 14 56.56 45.61 -0.33
CA GLN A 14 56.50 46.84 0.47
C GLN A 14 57.81 47.11 1.19
N GLU A 15 58.42 46.07 1.77
CA GLU A 15 59.72 46.14 2.44
C GLU A 15 60.84 46.46 1.44
N ALA A 16 60.92 45.73 0.32
CA ALA A 16 61.90 45.98 -0.74
C ALA A 16 61.78 47.42 -1.29
N LEU A 17 60.56 47.94 -1.43
CA LEU A 17 60.36 49.34 -1.81
C LEU A 17 60.83 50.30 -0.72
N GLU A 18 60.63 49.98 0.56
CA GLU A 18 61.00 50.83 1.69
C GLU A 18 62.49 51.07 1.81
N ASP A 19 63.28 50.03 1.56
CA ASP A 19 64.75 50.02 1.63
C ASP A 19 65.43 50.83 0.52
N ILE A 20 64.71 51.18 -0.56
CA ILE A 20 65.27 51.98 -1.65
C ILE A 20 65.65 53.39 -1.16
N PRO A 21 66.95 53.78 -1.28
CA PRO A 21 67.45 55.03 -0.76
C PRO A 21 66.80 56.24 -1.46
N LYS A 22 66.43 57.24 -0.66
CA LYS A 22 65.85 58.49 -1.15
C LYS A 22 66.97 59.50 -1.45
N LYS A 23 67.06 59.98 -2.69
CA LYS A 23 67.86 61.16 -3.06
C LYS A 23 66.95 62.28 -3.53
N PHE A 24 67.12 63.48 -2.94
CA PHE A 24 66.28 64.65 -3.23
C PHE A 24 64.76 64.36 -3.12
N GLY A 25 64.35 63.58 -2.12
CA GLY A 25 62.95 63.21 -1.90
C GLY A 25 62.39 62.19 -2.90
N LYS A 26 63.19 61.70 -3.85
CA LYS A 26 62.80 60.66 -4.81
C LYS A 26 63.53 59.35 -4.51
N ARG A 27 62.81 58.23 -4.60
CA ARG A 27 63.42 56.90 -4.60
C ARG A 27 64.13 56.69 -5.94
N ILE A 28 65.38 56.25 -5.89
CA ILE A 28 66.16 55.92 -7.09
C ILE A 28 66.35 54.41 -7.06
N LEU A 29 65.62 53.71 -7.93
CA LEU A 29 65.77 52.27 -8.11
C LEU A 29 67.13 51.99 -8.75
N SER A 30 67.91 51.12 -8.11
CA SER A 30 69.06 50.49 -8.73
C SER A 30 68.60 49.39 -9.71
N THR A 31 69.52 48.88 -10.53
CA THR A 31 69.23 47.71 -11.38
C THR A 31 68.93 46.47 -10.54
N GLU A 32 69.61 46.33 -9.39
CA GLU A 32 69.44 45.22 -8.44
C GLU A 32 68.06 45.26 -7.78
N ASP A 33 67.62 46.44 -7.30
CA ASP A 33 66.28 46.64 -6.71
C ASP A 33 65.18 46.30 -7.72
N TYR A 34 65.41 46.59 -9.01
CA TYR A 34 64.46 46.29 -10.07
C TYR A 34 64.37 44.78 -10.36
N GLU A 35 65.51 44.07 -10.35
CA GLU A 35 65.57 42.62 -10.54
C GLU A 35 64.89 41.89 -9.39
N GLU A 36 65.12 42.30 -8.14
CA GLU A 36 64.48 41.73 -6.95
C GLU A 36 62.95 41.94 -6.98
N LEU A 37 62.48 43.16 -7.27
CA LEU A 37 61.05 43.43 -7.41
C LEU A 37 60.42 42.63 -8.57
N GLN A 38 61.15 42.38 -9.66
CA GLN A 38 60.66 41.53 -10.74
C GLN A 38 60.51 40.07 -10.30
N GLU A 39 61.45 39.54 -9.53
CA GLU A 39 61.39 38.18 -9.01
C GLU A 39 60.17 37.99 -8.10
N ILE A 40 59.93 38.91 -7.17
CA ILE A 40 58.76 38.86 -6.29
C ILE A 40 57.45 38.94 -7.09
N VAL A 41 57.39 39.79 -8.13
CA VAL A 41 56.22 39.88 -9.02
C VAL A 41 55.98 38.58 -9.79
N ASP A 42 57.04 37.94 -10.27
CA ASP A 42 56.94 36.65 -10.96
C ASP A 42 56.47 35.53 -10.02
N ASP A 43 56.90 35.55 -8.76
CA ASP A 43 56.48 34.59 -7.76
C ASP A 43 55.03 34.80 -7.30
N ILE A 44 54.60 36.06 -7.13
CA ILE A 44 53.17 36.42 -6.97
C ILE A 44 52.36 35.85 -8.13
N ARG A 45 52.83 36.04 -9.37
CA ARG A 45 52.11 35.58 -10.56
C ARG A 45 51.97 34.06 -10.59
N LYS A 46 53.03 33.32 -10.26
CA LYS A 46 53.00 31.85 -10.17
C LYS A 46 52.05 31.40 -9.06
N ALA A 47 52.16 31.98 -7.86
CA ALA A 47 51.34 31.65 -6.71
C ALA A 47 49.84 31.93 -6.98
N ALA A 48 49.51 33.11 -7.51
CA ALA A 48 48.15 33.48 -7.89
C ALA A 48 47.56 32.52 -8.93
N THR A 49 48.33 32.18 -9.97
CA THR A 49 47.89 31.24 -11.01
C THR A 49 47.55 29.88 -10.42
N ASN A 50 48.40 29.36 -9.54
CA ASN A 50 48.20 28.09 -8.86
C ASN A 50 46.97 28.13 -7.93
N GLU A 51 46.82 29.18 -7.12
CA GLU A 51 45.70 29.30 -6.18
C GLU A 51 44.36 29.49 -6.91
N PHE A 52 44.34 30.21 -8.03
CA PHE A 52 43.13 30.29 -8.87
C PHE A 52 42.79 28.95 -9.54
N ALA A 53 43.80 28.18 -9.98
CA ALA A 53 43.57 26.84 -10.52
C ALA A 53 43.03 25.90 -9.44
N ASN A 54 43.61 25.91 -8.25
CA ASN A 54 43.17 25.15 -7.10
C ASN A 54 41.73 25.52 -6.69
N SER A 55 41.44 26.83 -6.56
CA SER A 55 40.10 27.33 -6.24
C SER A 55 39.05 26.89 -7.26
N ARG A 56 39.37 26.92 -8.56
CA ARG A 56 38.47 26.41 -9.61
C ARG A 56 38.22 24.91 -9.47
N ASN A 57 39.23 24.13 -9.10
CA ASN A 57 39.07 22.69 -8.88
C ASN A 57 38.20 22.41 -7.65
N ILE A 58 38.40 23.14 -6.55
CA ILE A 58 37.58 23.03 -5.34
C ILE A 58 36.10 23.31 -5.65
N VAL A 59 35.81 24.35 -6.43
CA VAL A 59 34.43 24.66 -6.84
C VAL A 59 33.83 23.52 -7.66
N LYS A 60 34.56 23.00 -8.66
CA LYS A 60 34.10 21.86 -9.48
C LYS A 60 33.86 20.60 -8.65
N GLU A 61 34.75 20.31 -7.71
CA GLU A 61 34.62 19.16 -6.82
C GLU A 61 33.41 19.31 -5.91
N ARG A 62 33.19 20.49 -5.33
CA ARG A 62 31.99 20.81 -4.56
C ARG A 62 30.71 20.59 -5.37
N ASP A 63 30.65 21.08 -6.61
CA ASP A 63 29.48 20.90 -7.48
C ASP A 63 29.24 19.40 -7.77
N THR A 64 30.32 18.63 -7.96
CA THR A 64 30.25 17.17 -8.16
C THR A 64 29.71 16.45 -6.92
N ILE A 65 30.19 16.84 -5.72
CA ILE A 65 29.72 16.29 -4.45
C ILE A 65 28.22 16.58 -4.28
N ILE A 66 27.79 17.81 -4.54
CA ILE A 66 26.38 18.21 -4.43
C ILE A 66 25.52 17.40 -5.42
N ALA A 67 25.95 17.27 -6.67
CA ALA A 67 25.23 16.48 -7.67
C ALA A 67 25.11 15.01 -7.26
N SER A 68 26.20 14.40 -6.75
CA SER A 68 26.19 13.03 -6.26
C SER A 68 25.26 12.86 -5.06
N ALA A 69 25.31 13.78 -4.09
CA ALA A 69 24.44 13.76 -2.91
C ALA A 69 22.96 13.86 -3.29
N ASN A 70 22.61 14.74 -4.24
CA ASN A 70 21.24 14.85 -4.75
C ASN A 70 20.78 13.55 -5.43
N ALA A 71 21.62 12.96 -6.29
CA ALA A 71 21.30 11.71 -6.97
C ALA A 71 21.09 10.55 -5.97
N GLN A 72 21.91 10.48 -4.92
CA GLN A 72 21.76 9.50 -3.85
C GLN A 72 20.48 9.73 -3.04
N ALA A 73 20.18 10.98 -2.68
CA ALA A 73 18.95 11.33 -1.97
C ALA A 73 17.71 10.93 -2.76
N GLU A 74 17.68 11.22 -4.07
CA GLU A 74 16.59 10.78 -4.93
C GLU A 74 16.47 9.25 -5.02
N ALA A 75 17.59 8.53 -5.09
CA ALA A 75 17.58 7.07 -5.10
C ALA A 75 17.01 6.49 -3.80
N ILE A 76 17.37 7.07 -2.65
CA ILE A 76 16.81 6.69 -1.34
C ILE A 76 15.30 6.93 -1.31
N ILE A 77 14.83 8.09 -1.77
CA ILE A 77 13.41 8.43 -1.81
C ILE A 77 12.64 7.45 -2.71
N ARG A 78 13.17 7.14 -3.91
CA ARG A 78 12.55 6.16 -4.82
C ARG A 78 12.41 4.79 -4.16
N SER A 79 13.49 4.27 -3.58
CA SER A 79 13.49 2.97 -2.90
C SER A 79 12.52 2.93 -1.71
N ALA A 80 12.44 4.02 -0.92
CA ALA A 80 11.50 4.13 0.18
C ALA A 80 10.04 4.11 -0.30
N ASN A 81 9.73 4.83 -1.38
CA ASN A 81 8.38 4.85 -1.96
C ASN A 81 7.98 3.49 -2.53
N GLU A 82 8.89 2.79 -3.23
CA GLU A 82 8.64 1.44 -3.73
C GLU A 82 8.32 0.47 -2.59
N ARG A 83 9.13 0.49 -1.53
CA ARG A 83 8.90 -0.37 -0.35
C ARG A 83 7.61 -0.03 0.39
N ALA A 84 7.27 1.26 0.49
CA ALA A 84 6.00 1.68 1.08
C ALA A 84 4.80 1.18 0.24
N ALA A 85 4.90 1.26 -1.09
CA ALA A 85 3.86 0.75 -1.98
C ALA A 85 3.69 -0.78 -1.86
N GLU A 86 4.79 -1.52 -1.74
CA GLU A 86 4.76 -2.97 -1.49
C GLU A 86 4.05 -3.32 -0.18
N ILE A 87 4.42 -2.66 0.93
CA ILE A 87 3.79 -2.88 2.25
C ILE A 87 2.29 -2.56 2.23
N VAL A 88 1.90 -1.46 1.56
CA VAL A 88 0.48 -1.09 1.42
C VAL A 88 -0.26 -2.11 0.57
N SER A 89 0.36 -2.58 -0.52
CA SER A 89 -0.20 -3.62 -1.39
C SER A 89 -0.43 -4.90 -0.60
N GLU A 90 0.57 -5.41 0.12
CA GLU A 90 0.44 -6.61 0.96
C GLU A 90 -0.66 -6.47 2.01
N ASN A 91 -0.71 -5.34 2.72
CA ASN A 91 -1.77 -5.08 3.70
C ASN A 91 -3.15 -4.99 3.05
N SER A 92 -3.26 -4.38 1.87
CA SER A 92 -4.53 -4.27 1.14
C SER A 92 -5.03 -5.63 0.67
N VAL A 93 -4.13 -6.49 0.18
CA VAL A 93 -4.43 -7.87 -0.23
C VAL A 93 -4.86 -8.70 0.98
N ALA A 94 -4.13 -8.61 2.09
CA ALA A 94 -4.49 -9.31 3.33
C ALA A 94 -5.85 -8.87 3.87
N LYS A 95 -6.13 -7.56 3.86
CA LYS A 95 -7.42 -7.01 4.28
C LYS A 95 -8.56 -7.50 3.38
N ALA A 96 -8.40 -7.44 2.07
CA ALA A 96 -9.39 -7.92 1.11
C ALA A 96 -9.63 -9.43 1.24
N ALA A 97 -8.58 -10.22 1.48
CA ALA A 97 -8.69 -11.66 1.74
C ALA A 97 -9.48 -11.94 3.02
N TYR A 98 -9.23 -11.19 4.10
CA TYR A 98 -9.97 -11.31 5.35
C TYR A 98 -11.45 -10.96 5.18
N GLU A 99 -11.78 -9.84 4.52
CA GLU A 99 -13.16 -9.44 4.22
C GLU A 99 -13.90 -10.51 3.40
N LYS A 100 -13.22 -11.09 2.39
CA LYS A 100 -13.77 -12.18 1.59
C LYS A 100 -14.01 -13.45 2.42
N ALA A 101 -13.09 -13.79 3.32
CA ALA A 101 -13.22 -14.95 4.20
C ALA A 101 -14.42 -14.79 5.16
N VAL A 102 -14.57 -13.62 5.80
CA VAL A 102 -15.72 -13.30 6.66
C VAL A 102 -17.03 -13.44 5.89
N LYS A 103 -17.11 -12.81 4.71
CA LYS A 103 -18.30 -12.89 3.84
C LYS A 103 -18.62 -14.34 3.44
N MET A 104 -17.61 -15.14 3.13
CA MET A 104 -17.79 -16.56 2.79
C MET A 104 -18.38 -17.34 3.97
N VAL A 105 -17.87 -17.12 5.18
CA VAL A 105 -18.38 -17.79 6.40
C VAL A 105 -19.83 -17.38 6.68
N GLU A 106 -20.16 -16.09 6.55
CA GLU A 106 -21.53 -15.60 6.71
C GLU A 106 -22.48 -16.20 5.68
N GLN A 107 -22.09 -16.22 4.41
CA GLN A 107 -22.86 -16.84 3.33
C GLN A 107 -23.06 -18.33 3.57
N SER A 108 -22.01 -19.06 3.97
CA SER A 108 -22.11 -20.48 4.33
C SER A 108 -23.06 -20.71 5.50
N ARG A 109 -22.98 -19.88 6.56
CA ARG A 109 -23.91 -19.98 7.70
C ARG A 109 -25.35 -19.74 7.28
N SER A 110 -25.61 -18.67 6.51
CA SER A 110 -26.94 -18.37 5.99
C SER A 110 -27.48 -19.51 5.13
N LYS A 111 -26.65 -20.07 4.24
CA LYS A 111 -27.04 -21.16 3.37
C LYS A 111 -27.31 -22.45 4.15
N SER A 112 -26.51 -22.76 5.16
CA SER A 112 -26.77 -23.90 6.06
C SER A 112 -28.08 -23.74 6.83
N MET A 113 -28.39 -22.52 7.32
CA MET A 113 -29.67 -22.25 7.98
C MET A 113 -30.85 -22.44 7.02
N GLN A 114 -30.75 -21.94 5.79
CA GLN A 114 -31.77 -22.14 4.75
C GLN A 114 -31.97 -23.61 4.41
N ILE A 115 -30.89 -24.37 4.21
CA ILE A 115 -30.98 -25.81 3.94
C ILE A 115 -31.71 -26.53 5.08
N ARG A 116 -31.35 -26.22 6.34
CA ARG A 116 -32.01 -26.81 7.51
C ARG A 116 -33.50 -26.47 7.55
N GLN A 117 -33.85 -25.21 7.27
CA GLN A 117 -35.24 -24.77 7.27
C GLN A 117 -36.05 -25.47 6.19
N ASN A 118 -35.55 -25.49 4.95
CA ASN A 118 -36.21 -26.17 3.84
C ASN A 118 -36.36 -27.68 4.09
N ALA A 119 -35.36 -28.32 4.72
CA ALA A 119 -35.45 -29.73 5.08
C ALA A 119 -36.50 -29.99 6.17
N MET A 120 -36.64 -29.07 7.13
CA MET A 120 -37.68 -29.14 8.16
C MET A 120 -39.06 -28.98 7.54
N GLU A 121 -39.22 -27.99 6.65
CA GLU A 121 -40.47 -27.68 5.95
C GLU A 121 -40.92 -28.88 5.10
N TYR A 122 -40.00 -29.45 4.31
CA TYR A 122 -40.26 -30.67 3.55
C TYR A 122 -40.66 -31.86 4.45
N ALA A 123 -39.98 -32.04 5.60
CA ALA A 123 -40.34 -33.11 6.53
C ALA A 123 -41.74 -32.90 7.13
N THR A 124 -42.12 -31.66 7.42
CA THR A 124 -43.47 -31.31 7.86
C THR A 124 -44.50 -31.63 6.80
N ASP A 125 -44.30 -31.21 5.55
CA ASP A 125 -45.24 -31.48 4.44
C ASP A 125 -45.49 -32.98 4.27
N VAL A 126 -44.44 -33.80 4.32
CA VAL A 126 -44.55 -35.26 4.20
C VAL A 126 -45.31 -35.86 5.39
N LEU A 127 -45.07 -35.35 6.61
CA LEU A 127 -45.78 -35.81 7.81
C LEU A 127 -47.25 -35.41 7.80
N GLU A 128 -47.59 -34.21 7.32
CA GLU A 128 -48.97 -33.75 7.16
C GLU A 128 -49.72 -34.60 6.12
N GLU A 129 -49.10 -34.91 4.98
CA GLU A 129 -49.68 -35.81 3.98
C GLU A 129 -49.96 -37.21 4.56
N LEU A 130 -48.99 -37.74 5.32
CA LEU A 130 -49.13 -39.04 5.99
C LEU A 130 -50.25 -39.04 7.05
N GLU A 131 -50.37 -37.97 7.84
CA GLU A 131 -51.45 -37.79 8.81
C GLU A 131 -52.82 -37.78 8.14
N SER A 132 -52.95 -37.07 7.01
CA SER A 132 -54.18 -37.04 6.21
C SER A 132 -54.56 -38.44 5.71
N TYR A 133 -53.62 -39.19 5.13
CA TYR A 133 -53.86 -40.57 4.68
C TYR A 133 -54.34 -41.48 5.81
N PHE A 134 -53.67 -41.45 6.97
CA PHE A 134 -54.09 -42.29 8.09
C PHE A 134 -55.44 -41.88 8.67
N THR A 135 -55.76 -40.59 8.69
CA THR A 135 -57.07 -40.08 9.14
C THR A 135 -58.18 -40.60 8.23
N GLU A 136 -57.99 -40.53 6.91
CA GLU A 136 -58.93 -41.08 5.92
C GLU A 136 -59.08 -42.60 6.10
N TYR A 137 -57.97 -43.33 6.21
CA TYR A 137 -57.98 -44.78 6.35
C TYR A 137 -58.64 -45.25 7.65
N LEU A 138 -58.40 -44.54 8.77
CA LEU A 138 -59.09 -44.77 10.03
C LEU A 138 -60.59 -44.47 9.91
N GLY A 139 -60.97 -43.48 9.11
CA GLY A 139 -62.35 -43.21 8.72
C GLY A 139 -62.99 -44.42 8.05
N TYR A 140 -62.36 -44.97 7.01
CA TYR A 140 -62.84 -46.18 6.33
C TYR A 140 -62.94 -47.38 7.28
N VAL A 141 -61.96 -47.59 8.16
CA VAL A 141 -62.01 -48.70 9.13
C VAL A 141 -63.19 -48.56 10.10
N ARG A 142 -63.46 -47.34 10.59
CA ARG A 142 -64.60 -47.06 11.47
C ARG A 142 -65.93 -47.33 10.76
N GLU A 143 -66.08 -46.84 9.53
CA GLU A 143 -67.29 -47.08 8.72
C GLU A 143 -67.51 -48.58 8.47
N ASN A 144 -66.47 -49.32 8.08
CA ASN A 144 -66.56 -50.76 7.85
C ASN A 144 -66.95 -51.53 9.14
N LYS A 145 -66.41 -51.11 10.31
CA LYS A 145 -66.78 -51.69 11.60
C LYS A 145 -68.24 -51.38 11.96
N GLU A 146 -68.70 -50.15 11.74
CA GLU A 146 -70.10 -49.77 11.96
C GLU A 146 -71.05 -50.55 11.04
N ARG A 147 -70.68 -50.81 9.78
CA ARG A 147 -71.47 -51.66 8.87
C ARG A 147 -71.55 -53.12 9.31
N LEU A 148 -70.51 -53.65 9.96
CA LEU A 148 -70.49 -55.03 10.46
C LEU A 148 -71.22 -55.17 11.82
N THR A 149 -71.17 -54.15 12.66
CA THR A 149 -71.77 -54.16 14.01
C THR A 149 -73.17 -53.53 14.05
N GLY A 150 -73.51 -52.74 13.03
CA GLY A 150 -74.84 -52.22 12.77
C GLY A 150 -75.74 -53.31 12.17
N LYS A 151 -76.97 -53.39 12.68
CA LYS A 151 -78.01 -54.36 12.31
C LYS A 151 -78.04 -54.69 10.81
N PRO A 152 -78.26 -55.97 10.42
CA PRO A 152 -78.45 -56.32 9.02
C PRO A 152 -79.63 -55.55 8.44
N ALA A 153 -79.42 -54.93 7.28
CA ALA A 153 -80.46 -54.29 6.50
C ALA A 153 -81.65 -55.25 6.38
N GLN A 154 -82.81 -54.81 6.85
CA GLN A 154 -84.06 -55.54 6.73
C GLN A 154 -84.29 -55.92 5.27
N ALA A 155 -84.45 -57.22 5.02
CA ALA A 155 -85.02 -57.71 3.78
C ALA A 155 -86.46 -57.15 3.66
N PRO A 156 -86.90 -56.69 2.48
CA PRO A 156 -88.30 -56.38 2.27
C PRO A 156 -89.07 -57.70 2.19
N GLU A 157 -89.74 -58.05 3.28
CA GLU A 157 -90.71 -59.13 3.38
C GLU A 157 -92.10 -58.56 3.03
N ALA A 158 -92.71 -59.16 2.01
CA ALA A 158 -94.14 -59.23 1.69
C ALA A 158 -95.07 -58.04 2.01
N ALA A 159 -95.55 -57.39 0.95
CA ALA A 159 -96.92 -56.89 0.88
C ALA A 159 -97.52 -57.30 -0.48
N ALA A 160 -98.02 -58.54 -0.53
CA ALA A 160 -99.00 -58.95 -1.50
C ALA A 160 -100.38 -58.46 -1.03
N GLU A 161 -101.22 -58.14 -2.01
CA GLU A 161 -102.69 -58.06 -1.94
C GLU A 161 -103.30 -56.88 -1.14
N GLN A 162 -103.93 -55.96 -1.86
CA GLN A 162 -105.40 -55.87 -2.01
C GLN A 162 -105.73 -54.64 -2.89
N THR A 163 -106.18 -54.86 -4.14
CA THR A 163 -107.58 -54.83 -4.63
C THR A 163 -108.11 -53.43 -4.90
N GLU A 164 -108.74 -53.29 -6.08
CA GLU A 164 -109.98 -52.52 -6.36
C GLU A 164 -109.96 -50.99 -6.07
N GLU A 165 -110.55 -50.08 -6.82
CA GLU A 165 -111.59 -50.10 -7.85
C GLU A 165 -111.64 -48.66 -8.43
N ASN A 166 -112.02 -48.56 -9.70
CA ASN A 166 -112.46 -47.36 -10.45
C ASN A 166 -111.44 -46.28 -10.89
#